data_AF-A0A497NX56-F1
#
_entry.id   AF-A0A497NX56-F1
#
_cell.length_a   1.000
_cell.length_b   1.000
_cell.length_c   1.000
_cell.angle_alpha   90.00
_cell.angle_beta   90.00
_cell.angle_gamma   90.00
#
_symmetry.space_group_name_H-M   'P 1'
#
loop_
_entity.id
_entity.type
_entity.pdbx_description
1 polymer ?
#
loop_
_entity_poly.entity_id
_entity_poly.type
_entity_poly.pdbx_seq_one_letter_code
_entity_poly.pdbx_strand_id
1 'polypeptide(L)'
;MTDVKNMMLEDTKDMLDNIEITDIAKQCVMLKEKEDEIAELEDKLKAKKAEADDIGSRIIPELLQEQGLSEIKLADGSKVSVKKRFRATLPKDDVKRESAYQWLRDQGLGDIIKNNVSVSFGKGEDNKANQLVDLAVANGFTPQQKSDVAWNTLTAL
;
A
#
# COMPACT_ATOMS: atom_id res chain seq x y z
N MET A 1 -21.97 3.87 64.76
CA MET A 1 -21.74 4.73 63.57
C MET A 1 -21.03 3.98 62.43
N THR A 2 -20.85 2.65 62.54
CA THR A 2 -20.04 1.86 61.60
C THR A 2 -20.91 1.02 60.65
N ASP A 3 -22.12 0.65 61.06
CA ASP A 3 -23.01 -0.25 60.30
C ASP A 3 -23.73 0.45 59.13
N VAL A 4 -24.14 1.71 59.30
CA VAL A 4 -24.77 2.50 58.21
C VAL A 4 -23.75 2.82 57.11
N LYS A 5 -22.48 2.98 57.47
CA LYS A 5 -21.40 3.29 56.52
C LYS A 5 -21.02 2.05 55.69
N ASN A 6 -21.08 0.86 56.29
CA ASN A 6 -20.88 -0.40 55.57
C ASN A 6 -22.08 -0.76 54.68
N MET A 7 -23.32 -0.58 55.14
CA MET A 7 -24.52 -0.77 54.29
C MET A 7 -24.54 0.19 53.09
N MET A 8 -24.15 1.46 53.28
CA MET A 8 -24.06 2.42 52.17
C MET A 8 -22.94 2.09 51.18
N LEU A 9 -21.83 1.50 51.65
CA LEU A 9 -20.72 1.07 50.80
C LEU A 9 -21.07 -0.18 49.99
N GLU A 10 -21.79 -1.14 50.58
CA GLU A 10 -22.27 -2.34 49.88
C GLU A 10 -23.34 -2.01 48.83
N ASP A 11 -24.33 -1.16 49.14
CA ASP A 11 -25.33 -0.70 48.16
C ASP A 11 -24.69 0.07 46.99
N THR A 12 -23.67 0.91 47.25
CA THR A 12 -22.95 1.59 46.15
C THR A 12 -22.11 0.65 45.30
N LYS A 13 -21.57 -0.43 45.88
CA LYS A 13 -20.74 -1.39 45.15
C LYS A 13 -21.58 -2.30 44.26
N ASP A 14 -22.74 -2.74 44.76
CA ASP A 14 -23.72 -3.53 43.99
C ASP A 14 -24.37 -2.71 42.86
N MET A 15 -24.58 -1.40 43.05
CA MET A 15 -25.03 -0.50 41.98
C MET A 15 -23.96 -0.21 40.92
N LEU A 16 -22.69 -0.05 41.31
CA LEU A 16 -21.58 0.21 40.37
C LEU A 16 -21.23 -1.05 39.55
N ASP A 17 -21.20 -2.23 40.17
CA ASP A 17 -20.87 -3.49 39.47
C ASP A 17 -21.96 -3.89 38.45
N ASN A 18 -23.24 -3.59 38.72
CA ASN A 18 -24.32 -3.90 37.77
C ASN A 18 -24.46 -2.88 36.63
N ILE A 19 -24.14 -1.60 36.85
CA ILE A 19 -24.25 -0.57 35.80
C ILE A 19 -23.05 -0.66 34.84
N GLU A 20 -21.83 -0.90 35.34
CA GLU A 20 -20.64 -0.95 34.47
C GLU A 20 -20.56 -2.22 33.61
N ILE A 21 -20.91 -3.40 34.14
CA ILE A 21 -20.83 -4.65 33.37
C ILE A 21 -21.88 -4.70 32.26
N THR A 22 -23.09 -4.18 32.53
CA THR A 22 -24.18 -4.20 31.55
C THR A 22 -23.94 -3.20 30.41
N ASP A 23 -23.36 -2.03 30.71
CA ASP A 23 -23.02 -1.06 29.67
C ASP A 23 -21.76 -1.43 28.90
N ILE A 24 -20.74 -2.02 29.53
CA ILE A 24 -19.59 -2.59 28.80
C ILE A 24 -20.02 -3.73 27.89
N ALA A 25 -20.90 -4.63 28.35
CA ALA A 25 -21.43 -5.71 27.52
C ALA A 25 -22.21 -5.18 26.30
N LYS A 26 -23.04 -4.13 26.47
CA LYS A 26 -23.72 -3.46 25.36
C LYS A 26 -22.73 -2.81 24.38
N GLN A 27 -21.72 -2.11 24.88
CA GLN A 27 -20.70 -1.50 24.03
C GLN A 27 -19.89 -2.55 23.26
N CYS A 28 -19.59 -3.71 23.85
CA CYS A 28 -18.94 -4.82 23.15
C CYS A 28 -19.81 -5.42 22.04
N VAL A 29 -21.13 -5.56 22.27
CA VAL A 29 -22.06 -6.01 21.22
C VAL A 29 -22.16 -4.98 20.10
N MET A 30 -22.30 -3.69 20.43
CA MET A 30 -22.31 -2.61 19.43
C MET A 30 -21.00 -2.52 18.64
N LEU A 31 -19.85 -2.73 19.30
CA LEU A 31 -18.55 -2.75 18.63
C LEU A 31 -18.48 -3.91 17.63
N LYS A 32 -18.94 -5.10 18.02
CA LYS A 32 -18.98 -6.26 17.13
C LYS A 32 -19.93 -6.04 15.94
N GLU A 33 -21.11 -5.48 16.17
CA GLU A 33 -22.03 -5.09 15.09
C GLU A 33 -21.38 -4.09 14.13
N LYS A 34 -20.63 -3.11 14.65
CA LYS A 34 -19.89 -2.15 13.82
C LYS A 34 -18.74 -2.79 13.05
N GLU A 35 -18.02 -3.73 13.64
CA GLU A 35 -16.96 -4.49 12.96
C GLU A 35 -17.55 -5.37 11.84
N ASP A 36 -18.67 -6.05 12.09
CA ASP A 36 -19.38 -6.84 11.07
C ASP A 36 -19.89 -5.93 9.92
N GLU A 37 -20.44 -4.75 10.26
CA GLU A 37 -20.91 -3.76 9.29
C GLU A 37 -19.74 -3.18 8.46
N ILE A 38 -18.58 -2.96 9.08
CA ILE A 38 -17.34 -2.57 8.38
C ILE A 38 -16.90 -3.68 7.41
N ALA A 39 -16.88 -4.93 7.85
CA ALA A 39 -16.47 -6.06 7.01
C ALA A 39 -17.38 -6.20 5.77
N GLU A 40 -18.71 -6.07 5.94
CA GLU A 40 -19.63 -6.05 4.81
C GLU A 40 -19.40 -4.86 3.87
N LEU A 41 -19.13 -3.68 4.43
CA LEU A 41 -18.84 -2.49 3.63
C LEU A 41 -17.52 -2.62 2.88
N GLU A 42 -16.50 -3.24 3.47
CA GLU A 42 -15.24 -3.54 2.79
C GLU A 42 -15.44 -4.50 1.61
N ASP A 43 -16.25 -5.54 1.78
CA ASP A 43 -16.59 -6.47 0.70
C ASP A 43 -17.38 -5.76 -0.42
N LYS A 44 -18.38 -4.96 -0.07
CA LYS A 44 -19.14 -4.13 -1.02
C LYS A 44 -18.21 -3.14 -1.74
N LEU A 45 -17.28 -2.53 -1.01
CA LEU A 45 -16.31 -1.58 -1.55
C LEU A 45 -15.33 -2.26 -2.50
N LYS A 46 -14.90 -3.48 -2.21
CA LYS A 46 -14.06 -4.30 -3.09
C LYS A 46 -14.81 -4.65 -4.38
N ALA A 47 -16.07 -5.07 -4.27
CA ALA A 47 -16.93 -5.35 -5.43
C ALA A 47 -17.13 -4.09 -6.30
N LYS A 48 -17.45 -2.95 -5.67
CA LYS A 48 -17.62 -1.66 -6.38
C LYS A 48 -16.33 -1.17 -7.03
N LYS A 49 -15.17 -1.37 -6.40
CA LYS A 49 -13.87 -1.08 -7.01
C LYS A 49 -13.62 -1.95 -8.24
N ALA A 50 -13.95 -3.24 -8.18
CA ALA A 50 -13.81 -4.14 -9.33
C ALA A 50 -14.75 -3.74 -10.48
N GLU A 51 -16.00 -3.40 -10.17
CA GLU A 51 -16.97 -2.92 -11.16
C GLU A 51 -16.52 -1.60 -11.82
N ALA A 52 -16.02 -0.64 -11.01
CA ALA A 52 -15.47 0.61 -11.52
C ALA A 52 -14.23 0.40 -12.40
N ASP A 53 -13.36 -0.56 -12.04
CA ASP A 53 -12.19 -0.93 -12.84
C ASP A 53 -12.59 -1.57 -14.17
N ASP A 54 -13.59 -2.48 -14.19
CA ASP A 54 -14.10 -3.06 -15.44
C ASP A 54 -14.74 -1.99 -16.35
N ILE A 55 -15.53 -1.08 -15.75
CA ILE A 55 -16.12 0.05 -16.49
C ILE A 55 -15.04 0.93 -17.10
N GLY A 56 -14.04 1.33 -16.30
CA GLY A 56 -12.98 2.25 -16.74
C GLY A 56 -11.97 1.65 -17.70
N SER A 57 -11.65 0.36 -17.55
CA SER A 57 -10.59 -0.31 -18.32
C SER A 57 -11.10 -1.04 -19.56
N ARG A 58 -12.37 -1.48 -19.59
CA ARG A 58 -12.95 -2.24 -20.69
C ARG A 58 -14.13 -1.52 -21.34
N ILE A 59 -15.19 -1.26 -20.58
CA ILE A 59 -16.48 -0.80 -21.14
C ILE A 59 -16.35 0.60 -21.76
N ILE A 60 -15.78 1.57 -21.03
CA ILE A 60 -15.61 2.94 -21.53
C ILE A 60 -14.69 2.96 -22.77
N PRO A 61 -13.50 2.34 -22.76
CA PRO A 61 -12.66 2.25 -23.96
C PRO A 61 -13.34 1.57 -25.15
N GLU A 62 -14.10 0.49 -24.93
CA GLU A 62 -14.81 -0.25 -25.98
C GLU A 62 -15.91 0.61 -26.62
N LEU A 63 -16.79 1.23 -25.81
CA LEU A 63 -17.83 2.13 -26.30
C LEU A 63 -17.27 3.36 -27.02
N LEU A 64 -16.16 3.91 -26.53
CA LEU A 64 -15.47 5.02 -27.17
C LEU A 64 -14.87 4.60 -28.53
N GLN A 65 -14.31 3.39 -28.60
CA GLN A 65 -13.78 2.83 -29.84
C GLN A 65 -14.89 2.53 -30.86
N GLU A 66 -16.03 1.99 -30.44
CA GLU A 66 -17.19 1.74 -31.30
C GLU A 66 -17.71 3.03 -31.95
N GLN A 67 -17.69 4.15 -31.21
CA GLN A 67 -18.10 5.45 -31.74
C GLN A 67 -16.97 6.22 -32.44
N GLY A 68 -15.75 5.66 -32.52
CA GLY A 68 -14.59 6.30 -33.13
C GLY A 68 -14.10 7.55 -32.36
N LEU A 69 -14.50 7.72 -31.11
CA LEU A 69 -14.16 8.87 -30.28
C LEU A 69 -13.02 8.50 -29.32
N SER A 70 -11.95 9.27 -29.32
CA SER A 70 -10.83 9.07 -28.36
C SER A 70 -11.03 9.86 -27.05
N GLU A 71 -12.01 10.77 -27.05
CA GLU A 71 -12.26 11.75 -26.01
C GLU A 71 -13.76 12.11 -26.01
N ILE A 72 -14.38 12.11 -24.83
CA ILE A 72 -15.74 12.62 -24.65
C ILE A 72 -15.74 13.69 -23.56
N LYS A 73 -16.55 14.73 -23.80
CA LYS A 73 -16.97 15.66 -22.75
C LYS A 73 -18.36 15.24 -22.30
N LEU A 74 -18.51 14.91 -21.03
CA LEU A 74 -19.80 14.63 -20.43
C LEU A 74 -20.56 15.94 -20.21
N ALA A 75 -21.88 15.83 -20.12
CA ALA A 75 -22.78 16.97 -19.92
C ALA A 75 -22.56 17.67 -18.55
N ASP A 76 -21.90 17.01 -17.60
CA ASP A 76 -21.48 17.57 -16.32
C ASP A 76 -20.21 18.44 -16.40
N GLY A 77 -19.58 18.54 -17.58
CA GLY A 77 -18.32 19.24 -17.81
C GLY A 77 -17.07 18.39 -17.60
N SER A 78 -17.21 17.13 -17.16
CA SER A 78 -16.11 16.18 -16.99
C SER A 78 -15.57 15.70 -18.34
N LYS A 79 -14.24 15.66 -18.46
CA LYS A 79 -13.55 15.25 -19.68
C LYS A 79 -12.96 13.86 -19.48
N VAL A 80 -13.41 12.87 -20.26
CA VAL A 80 -12.89 11.50 -20.23
C VAL A 80 -12.06 11.27 -21.50
N SER A 81 -10.77 10.96 -21.31
CA SER A 81 -9.81 10.66 -22.38
C SER A 81 -9.20 9.29 -22.12
N VAL A 82 -9.35 8.37 -23.07
CA VAL A 82 -8.78 7.03 -22.98
C VAL A 82 -7.36 7.05 -23.52
N LYS A 83 -6.38 6.98 -22.61
CA LYS A 83 -4.97 6.78 -22.96
C LYS A 83 -4.64 5.30 -22.84
N LYS A 84 -4.24 4.68 -23.95
CA LYS A 84 -3.74 3.29 -23.94
C LYS A 84 -2.48 3.23 -23.09
N ARG A 85 -2.56 2.58 -21.93
CA ARG A 85 -1.40 2.24 -21.09
C ARG A 85 -1.16 0.74 -21.20
N PHE A 86 -0.01 0.34 -21.71
CA PHE A 86 0.40 -1.05 -21.69
C PHE A 86 1.00 -1.38 -20.32
N ARG A 87 0.42 -2.36 -19.64
CA ARG A 87 0.96 -2.90 -18.39
C ARG A 87 1.27 -4.37 -18.62
N ALA A 88 2.54 -4.74 -18.52
CA ALA A 88 2.98 -6.12 -18.55
C ALA A 88 3.48 -6.52 -17.16
N THR A 89 3.06 -7.69 -16.69
CA THR A 89 3.61 -8.30 -15.47
C THR A 89 4.56 -9.41 -15.92
N LEU A 90 5.84 -9.28 -15.57
CA LEU A 90 6.81 -10.34 -15.85
C LEU A 90 6.60 -11.52 -14.89
N PRO A 91 6.86 -12.77 -15.32
CA PRO A 91 6.79 -13.94 -14.45
C PRO A 91 7.69 -13.80 -13.21
N LYS A 92 7.29 -14.50 -12.13
CA LYS A 92 8.10 -14.55 -10.90
C LYS A 92 9.38 -15.38 -11.05
N ASP A 93 9.36 -16.34 -11.98
CA ASP A 93 10.46 -17.24 -12.33
C ASP A 93 11.63 -16.48 -12.97
N ASP A 94 12.83 -16.62 -12.39
CA ASP A 94 14.03 -15.88 -12.82
C ASP A 94 14.49 -16.24 -14.24
N VAL A 95 14.35 -17.51 -14.66
CA VAL A 95 14.77 -17.94 -16.01
C VAL A 95 13.86 -17.34 -17.07
N LYS A 96 12.54 -17.31 -16.81
CA LYS A 96 11.56 -16.70 -17.71
C LYS A 96 11.67 -15.18 -17.73
N ARG A 97 12.01 -14.57 -16.59
CA ARG A 97 12.22 -13.13 -16.48
C ARG A 97 13.46 -12.69 -17.28
N GLU A 98 14.56 -13.43 -17.17
CA GLU A 98 15.77 -13.12 -17.93
C GLU A 98 15.54 -13.28 -19.44
N SER A 99 14.86 -14.35 -19.85
CA SER A 99 14.46 -14.55 -21.25
C SER A 99 13.60 -13.40 -21.78
N ALA A 100 12.69 -12.86 -20.97
CA ALA A 100 11.87 -11.71 -21.34
C ALA A 100 12.67 -10.41 -21.44
N TYR A 101 13.64 -10.19 -20.55
CA TYR A 101 14.56 -9.05 -20.66
C TYR A 101 15.46 -9.16 -21.89
N GLN A 102 15.96 -10.35 -22.20
CA GLN A 102 16.76 -10.58 -23.40
C GLN A 102 15.94 -10.29 -24.66
N TRP A 103 14.70 -10.80 -24.73
CA TRP A 103 13.81 -10.48 -25.85
C TRP A 103 13.56 -8.97 -25.98
N LEU A 104 13.33 -8.25 -24.87
CA LEU A 104 13.17 -6.80 -24.90
C LEU A 104 14.42 -6.08 -25.43
N ARG A 105 15.63 -6.55 -25.05
CA ARG A 105 16.89 -6.02 -25.58
C ARG A 105 17.03 -6.32 -27.07
N ASP A 106 16.70 -7.53 -27.51
CA ASP A 106 16.79 -7.96 -28.91
C ASP A 106 15.80 -7.20 -29.81
N GLN A 107 14.66 -6.75 -29.26
CA GLN A 107 13.69 -5.89 -29.95
C GLN A 107 14.05 -4.39 -29.93
N GLY A 108 15.22 -4.02 -29.38
CA GLY A 108 15.61 -2.61 -29.25
C GLY A 108 14.81 -1.82 -28.20
N LEU A 109 14.05 -2.52 -27.35
CA LEU A 109 13.29 -1.95 -26.23
C LEU A 109 14.08 -1.98 -24.91
N GLY A 110 15.39 -2.18 -24.99
CA GLY A 110 16.29 -2.24 -23.84
C GLY A 110 16.26 -0.97 -22.96
N ASP A 111 16.02 0.19 -23.57
CA ASP A 111 15.94 1.48 -22.85
C ASP A 111 14.72 1.59 -21.92
N ILE A 112 13.71 0.75 -22.11
CA ILE A 112 12.54 0.68 -21.22
C ILE A 112 12.89 -0.09 -19.93
N ILE A 113 13.95 -0.91 -19.96
CA ILE A 113 14.39 -1.70 -18.81
C ILE A 113 15.18 -0.80 -17.87
N LYS A 114 14.56 -0.39 -16.77
CA LYS A 114 15.26 0.31 -15.70
C LYS A 114 16.21 -0.66 -14.98
N ASN A 115 17.49 -0.61 -15.31
CA ASN A 115 18.52 -1.37 -14.61
C ASN A 115 18.95 -0.61 -13.34
N ASN A 116 18.76 -1.22 -12.16
CA ASN A 116 19.22 -0.66 -10.89
C ASN A 116 20.34 -1.54 -10.35
N VAL A 117 21.51 -0.94 -10.14
CA VAL A 117 22.67 -1.61 -9.54
C VAL A 117 22.86 -1.02 -8.14
N SER A 118 22.66 -1.84 -7.11
CA SER A 118 22.88 -1.49 -5.71
C SER A 118 24.03 -2.30 -5.13
N VAL A 119 24.97 -1.63 -4.47
CA VAL A 119 26.09 -2.27 -3.76
C VAL A 119 25.94 -1.94 -2.27
N SER A 120 26.00 -2.98 -1.42
CA SER A 120 25.93 -2.82 0.03
C SER A 120 27.32 -2.91 0.64
N PHE A 121 27.66 -1.97 1.50
CA PHE A 121 28.96 -1.90 2.20
C PHE A 121 28.79 -2.22 3.69
N GLY A 122 29.76 -2.93 4.27
CA GLY A 122 29.73 -3.35 5.68
C GLY A 122 30.22 -2.26 6.65
N LYS A 123 30.16 -2.57 7.96
CA LYS A 123 30.68 -1.69 9.02
C LYS A 123 32.18 -1.44 8.81
N GLY A 124 32.56 -0.16 8.70
CA GLY A 124 33.96 0.26 8.48
C GLY A 124 34.37 0.37 7.00
N GLU A 125 33.47 0.08 6.06
CA GLU A 125 33.73 0.22 4.61
C GLU A 125 33.19 1.52 4.01
N ASP A 126 32.84 2.50 4.86
CA ASP A 126 32.32 3.81 4.44
C ASP A 126 33.25 4.52 3.43
N ASN A 127 34.57 4.41 3.64
CA ASN A 127 35.57 4.92 2.71
C ASN A 127 35.47 4.29 1.30
N LYS A 128 35.13 3.00 1.20
CA LYS A 128 34.94 2.33 -0.10
C LYS A 128 33.62 2.74 -0.75
N ALA A 129 32.58 2.97 0.05
CA ALA A 129 31.30 3.47 -0.44
C ALA A 129 31.47 4.85 -1.08
N ASN A 130 32.18 5.76 -0.40
CA ASN A 130 32.46 7.09 -0.92
C ASN A 130 33.35 7.04 -2.18
N GLN A 131 34.37 6.18 -2.21
CA GLN A 131 35.17 5.97 -3.43
C GLN A 131 34.33 5.49 -4.63
N LEU A 132 33.38 4.59 -4.42
CA LEU A 132 32.50 4.10 -5.49
C LEU A 132 31.54 5.19 -5.97
N VAL A 133 31.04 6.04 -5.06
CA VAL A 133 30.23 7.22 -5.39
C VAL A 133 31.04 8.22 -6.23
N ASP A 134 32.27 8.54 -5.81
CA ASP A 134 33.13 9.48 -6.52
C ASP A 134 33.49 8.98 -7.93
N LEU A 135 33.79 7.68 -8.07
CA LEU A 135 34.01 7.07 -9.37
C LEU A 135 32.75 7.12 -10.26
N ALA A 136 31.57 6.88 -9.69
CA ALA A 136 30.32 6.98 -10.43
C ALA A 136 30.06 8.41 -10.91
N VAL A 137 30.30 9.42 -10.05
CA VAL A 137 30.18 10.84 -10.43
C VAL A 137 31.21 11.22 -11.50
N ALA A 138 32.46 10.77 -11.38
CA ALA A 138 33.50 11.01 -12.37
C ALA A 138 33.17 10.43 -13.76
N ASN A 139 32.40 9.33 -13.79
CA ASN A 139 31.90 8.72 -15.03
C ASN A 139 30.55 9.32 -15.50
N GLY A 140 30.08 10.40 -14.87
CA GLY A 140 28.86 11.12 -15.27
C GLY A 140 27.55 10.52 -14.76
N PHE A 141 27.59 9.58 -13.82
CA PHE A 141 26.39 9.03 -13.19
C PHE A 141 25.95 9.90 -12.00
N THR A 142 24.66 9.85 -11.66
CA THR A 142 24.10 10.47 -10.44
C THR A 142 23.78 9.40 -9.40
N PRO A 143 24.78 8.89 -8.65
CA PRO A 143 24.55 7.87 -7.63
C PRO A 143 23.66 8.39 -6.49
N GLN A 144 22.79 7.53 -5.97
CA GLN A 144 22.05 7.80 -4.74
C GLN A 144 22.70 7.02 -3.59
N GLN A 145 23.16 7.74 -2.56
CA GLN A 145 23.67 7.14 -1.32
C GLN A 145 22.58 7.23 -0.24
N LYS A 146 22.21 6.09 0.34
CA LYS A 146 21.37 6.02 1.53
C LYS A 146 22.19 5.44 2.67
N SER A 147 22.21 6.14 3.80
CA SER A 147 22.90 5.72 5.01
C SER A 147 21.85 5.47 6.09
N ASP A 148 21.69 4.21 6.47
CA ASP A 148 20.77 3.78 7.53
C ASP A 148 21.56 3.20 8.70
N VAL A 149 21.19 3.55 9.94
CA VAL A 149 21.77 2.96 11.15
C VAL A 149 20.93 1.76 11.55
N ALA A 150 21.49 0.55 11.47
CA ALA A 150 20.82 -0.64 11.95
C ALA A 150 20.64 -0.56 13.49
N TRP A 151 19.43 -0.77 13.98
CA TRP A 151 19.09 -0.81 15.41
C TRP A 151 20.03 -1.72 16.22
N ASN A 152 20.43 -2.85 15.64
CA ASN A 152 21.30 -3.86 16.27
C ASN A 152 22.69 -3.32 16.61
N THR A 153 23.19 -2.34 15.85
CA THR A 153 24.48 -1.67 16.10
C THR A 153 24.37 -0.51 17.10
N LEU A 154 23.15 -0.04 17.40
CA LEU A 154 22.86 0.96 18.44
C LEU A 154 22.74 0.32 19.84
N THR A 155 22.28 -0.93 19.92
CA THR A 155 22.14 -1.66 21.20
C THR A 155 23.45 -2.27 21.71
N ALA A 156 24.51 -2.24 20.90
CA ALA A 156 25.84 -2.77 21.24
C ALA A 156 26.83 -1.70 21.73
N LEU A 157 26.33 -0.49 22.02
CA LEU A 157 27.07 0.65 22.61
C LEU A 157 26.94 0.67 24.13
#